data_AF-A0A381XQL8-F1
#
_entry.id   AF-A0A381XQL8-F1
#
_cell.length_a   1.000
_cell.length_b   1.000
_cell.length_c   1.000
_cell.angle_alpha   90.00
_cell.angle_beta   90.00
_cell.angle_gamma   90.00
#
_symmetry.space_group_name_H-M   'P 1'
#
loop_
_entity.id
_entity.type
_entity.pdbx_description
1 polymer ?
#
loop_
_entity_poly.entity_id
_entity_poly.type
_entity_poly.pdbx_seq_one_letter_code
_entity_poly.pdbx_strand_id
1 'polypeptide(L)'
;MPNQSDPTQHETIGRVVDGSLTRGMEIKLESSISIEDINNGTYVVIQGKHNRFVAMVTDLTLGTSDQNLKFNLPDMSDPLIQEIVKGSLTYNSLSVRPGKVLPAVRGDHSDTTEARTIPEFFSPVFRASQNDMESIFGKEDENNFFIGHPLDMDTKICVDP
;
A
#
# COMPACT_ATOMS: atom_id res chain seq x y z
N MET A 1 -25.84 -17.29 -17.75
CA MET A 1 -25.37 -15.89 -17.69
C MET A 1 -24.12 -15.90 -16.83
N PRO A 2 -22.96 -15.44 -17.33
CA PRO A 2 -21.77 -15.41 -16.52
C PRO A 2 -21.91 -14.28 -15.48
N ASN A 3 -21.57 -14.64 -14.25
CA ASN A 3 -21.62 -13.81 -13.06
C ASN A 3 -20.70 -12.60 -13.25
N GLN A 4 -21.26 -11.39 -13.26
CA GLN A 4 -20.48 -10.16 -13.20
C GLN A 4 -19.87 -10.08 -11.80
N SER A 5 -18.58 -10.38 -11.71
CA SER A 5 -17.77 -10.12 -10.52
C SER A 5 -17.82 -8.62 -10.20
N ASP A 6 -18.33 -8.32 -9.01
CA ASP A 6 -18.40 -7.00 -8.42
C ASP A 6 -16.99 -6.37 -8.36
N PRO A 7 -16.70 -5.21 -8.99
CA PRO A 7 -15.34 -4.70 -9.15
C PRO A 7 -14.79 -3.94 -7.92
N THR A 8 -15.35 -4.16 -6.73
CA THR A 8 -15.18 -3.25 -5.57
C THR A 8 -14.74 -3.87 -4.26
N GLN A 9 -14.00 -4.99 -4.28
CA GLN A 9 -13.30 -5.45 -3.09
C GLN A 9 -11.78 -5.31 -3.32
N HIS A 10 -11.25 -4.09 -3.12
CA HIS A 10 -9.81 -3.97 -2.97
C HIS A 10 -9.45 -4.67 -1.65
N GLU A 11 -8.70 -5.76 -1.76
CA GLU A 11 -8.20 -6.46 -0.59
C GLU A 11 -7.31 -5.50 0.22
N THR A 12 -7.60 -5.40 1.52
CA THR A 12 -6.78 -4.59 2.43
C THR A 12 -5.42 -5.25 2.54
N ILE A 13 -4.36 -4.54 2.17
CA ILE A 13 -3.01 -5.09 2.24
C ILE A 13 -2.39 -4.94 3.64
N GLY A 14 -2.87 -3.96 4.42
CA GLY A 14 -2.29 -3.62 5.71
C GLY A 14 -2.91 -2.39 6.36
N ARG A 15 -2.27 -1.95 7.44
CA ARG A 15 -2.70 -0.81 8.25
C ARG A 15 -1.55 0.08 8.65
N VAL A 16 -1.79 1.38 8.72
CA VAL A 16 -0.82 2.35 9.25
C VAL A 16 -0.55 2.06 10.73
N VAL A 17 0.71 1.85 11.10
CA VAL A 17 1.14 1.55 12.47
C VAL A 17 2.20 2.49 13.02
N ASP A 18 2.80 3.33 12.18
CA ASP A 18 3.66 4.45 12.58
C ASP A 18 3.77 5.44 11.40
N GLY A 19 4.31 6.64 11.63
CA GLY A 19 4.69 7.52 10.54
C GLY A 19 4.83 8.99 10.88
N SER A 20 5.33 9.72 9.89
CA SER A 20 5.34 11.17 9.85
C SER A 20 5.31 11.65 8.40
N LEU A 21 4.86 12.88 8.15
CA LEU A 21 4.79 13.41 6.80
C LEU A 21 6.15 13.41 6.08
N THR A 22 7.24 13.71 6.80
CA THR A 22 8.58 13.88 6.22
C THR A 22 9.32 12.55 6.04
N ARG A 23 9.22 11.64 7.03
CA ARG A 23 9.88 10.33 6.98
C ARG A 23 9.09 9.28 6.17
N GLY A 24 7.80 9.50 5.94
CA GLY A 24 6.89 8.48 5.44
C GLY A 24 6.20 7.75 6.59
N MET A 25 5.42 6.73 6.24
CA MET A 25 4.60 5.95 7.17
C MET A 25 4.96 4.48 7.09
N GLU A 26 4.80 3.78 8.21
CA GLU A 26 4.96 2.34 8.28
C GLU A 26 3.58 1.67 8.21
N ILE A 27 3.45 0.73 7.29
CA ILE A 27 2.25 -0.08 7.10
C ILE A 27 2.57 -1.49 7.54
N LYS A 28 1.92 -1.99 8.59
CA LYS A 28 1.98 -3.41 8.94
C LYS A 28 1.07 -4.17 7.99
N LEU A 29 1.61 -5.17 7.30
CA LEU A 29 0.85 -6.01 6.38
C LEU A 29 -0.10 -6.93 7.14
N GLU A 30 -1.25 -7.22 6.53
CA GLU A 30 -2.15 -8.28 6.99
C GLU A 30 -1.48 -9.65 6.78
N SER A 31 -1.73 -10.62 7.66
CA SER A 31 -1.06 -11.93 7.61
C SER A 31 -1.38 -12.76 6.36
N SER A 32 -2.45 -12.44 5.64
CA SER A 32 -2.80 -13.07 4.36
C SER A 32 -1.96 -12.58 3.18
N ILE A 33 -1.21 -11.49 3.35
CA ILE A 33 -0.47 -10.83 2.28
C ILE A 33 1.00 -11.22 2.37
N SER A 34 1.51 -11.84 1.32
CA SER A 34 2.94 -12.06 1.18
C SER A 34 3.63 -10.75 0.84
N ILE A 35 4.66 -10.39 1.61
CA ILE A 35 5.52 -9.23 1.27
C ILE A 35 6.31 -9.45 -0.02
N GLU A 36 6.52 -10.72 -0.41
CA GLU A 36 7.19 -11.08 -1.68
C GLU A 36 6.36 -10.69 -2.91
N ASP A 37 5.05 -10.48 -2.76
CA ASP A 37 4.15 -10.07 -3.85
C ASP A 37 4.08 -8.53 -3.99
N ILE A 38 4.94 -7.79 -3.29
CA ILE A 38 4.96 -6.33 -3.26
C ILE A 38 6.37 -5.82 -3.56
N ASN A 39 6.54 -5.14 -4.70
CA ASN A 39 7.79 -4.48 -5.02
C ASN A 39 7.88 -3.04 -4.51
N ASN A 40 9.13 -2.61 -4.34
CA ASN A 40 9.49 -1.21 -4.22
C ASN A 40 8.95 -0.41 -5.41
N GLY A 41 8.40 0.78 -5.18
CA GLY A 41 7.77 1.62 -6.20
C GLY A 41 6.29 1.31 -6.45
N THR A 42 5.73 0.27 -5.83
CA THR A 42 4.27 0.00 -5.90
C THR A 42 3.48 1.16 -5.31
N TYR A 43 2.40 1.55 -5.97
CA TYR A 43 1.49 2.57 -5.45
C TYR A 43 0.40 1.94 -4.59
N VAL A 44 0.13 2.58 -3.46
CA VAL A 44 -0.89 2.18 -2.50
C VAL A 44 -1.80 3.38 -2.19
N VAL A 45 -3.02 3.09 -1.79
CA VAL A 45 -3.97 4.08 -1.31
C VAL A 45 -4.25 3.84 0.16
N ILE A 46 -4.09 4.88 0.96
CA ILE A 46 -4.43 4.87 2.38
C ILE A 46 -5.74 5.62 2.56
N GLN A 47 -6.74 4.91 3.07
CA GLN A 47 -8.07 5.49 3.30
C GLN A 47 -8.09 6.19 4.65
N GLY A 48 -7.99 7.51 4.65
CA GLY A 48 -8.25 8.33 5.82
C GLY A 48 -9.75 8.59 6.01
N LYS A 49 -10.06 9.30 7.09
CA LYS A 49 -11.44 9.67 7.46
C LYS A 49 -12.11 10.63 6.46
N HIS A 50 -11.34 11.56 5.92
CA HIS A 50 -11.84 12.63 5.04
C HIS A 50 -11.17 12.66 3.67
N ASN A 51 -10.05 11.94 3.53
CA ASN A 51 -9.15 12.04 2.39
C ASN A 51 -8.59 10.66 2.08
N ARG A 52 -8.21 10.46 0.82
CA ARG A 52 -7.48 9.26 0.37
C ARG A 52 -6.07 9.69 0.00
N PHE A 53 -5.07 9.03 0.57
CA PHE A 53 -3.67 9.38 0.33
C PHE A 53 -3.08 8.36 -0.64
N VAL A 54 -2.58 8.83 -1.78
CA VAL A 54 -1.83 7.98 -2.71
C VAL A 54 -0.36 8.08 -2.31
N ALA A 55 0.23 6.93 -2.01
CA ALA A 55 1.58 6.80 -1.53
C ALA A 55 2.35 5.75 -2.34
N MET A 56 3.66 5.91 -2.42
CA MET A 56 4.55 4.95 -3.06
C MET A 56 5.28 4.14 -2.00
N VAL A 57 5.38 2.83 -2.18
CA VAL A 57 6.22 1.94 -1.37
C VAL A 57 7.68 2.28 -1.63
N THR A 58 8.41 2.64 -0.57
CA THR A 58 9.83 3.03 -0.64
C THR A 58 10.75 2.01 0.00
N ASP A 59 10.23 1.10 0.83
CA ASP A 59 11.01 0.02 1.44
C ASP A 59 10.12 -1.12 1.92
N LEU A 60 10.72 -2.31 2.05
CA LEU A 60 10.10 -3.56 2.51
C LEU A 60 10.86 -4.05 3.76
N THR A 61 10.17 -4.38 4.84
CA THR A 61 10.81 -4.74 6.11
C THR A 61 10.24 -6.01 6.71
N LEU A 62 11.14 -6.91 7.15
CA LEU A 62 10.84 -8.04 8.01
C LEU A 62 11.18 -7.66 9.45
N GLY A 63 10.18 -7.68 10.32
CA GLY A 63 10.27 -7.25 11.71
C GLY A 63 9.99 -8.37 12.71
N THR A 64 10.41 -8.13 13.95
CA THR A 64 10.01 -8.96 15.09
C THR A 64 9.68 -8.09 16.30
N SER A 65 8.65 -8.48 17.04
CA SER A 65 8.26 -7.85 18.31
C SER A 65 9.17 -8.25 19.48
N ASP A 66 9.93 -9.35 19.36
CA ASP A 66 10.94 -9.77 20.32
C ASP A 66 12.34 -9.70 19.69
N GLN A 67 13.14 -8.72 20.11
CA GLN A 67 14.50 -8.55 19.58
C GLN A 67 15.41 -9.75 19.87
N ASN A 68 15.13 -10.57 20.89
CA ASN A 68 15.91 -11.78 21.17
C ASN A 68 15.75 -12.82 20.07
N LEU A 69 14.63 -12.83 19.35
CA LEU A 69 14.39 -13.78 18.25
C LEU A 69 15.45 -13.67 17.15
N LYS A 70 16.08 -12.49 16.99
CA LYS A 70 17.17 -12.25 16.03
C LYS A 70 18.46 -12.98 16.40
N PHE A 71 18.68 -13.26 17.69
CA PHE A 71 19.90 -13.88 18.20
C PHE A 71 19.68 -15.33 18.63
N ASN A 72 18.48 -15.65 19.12
CA ASN A 72 18.11 -16.95 19.66
C ASN A 72 16.84 -17.44 18.95
N LEU A 73 17.03 -18.09 17.80
CA LEU A 73 15.94 -18.70 17.07
C LEU A 73 15.56 -20.04 17.73
N PRO A 74 14.28 -20.26 18.12
CA PRO A 74 13.85 -21.56 18.62
C PRO A 74 13.93 -22.61 17.50
N ASP A 75 13.92 -23.89 17.87
CA ASP A 75 13.89 -24.96 16.89
C ASP A 75 12.60 -24.89 16.06
N MET A 76 12.74 -24.59 14.78
CA MET A 76 11.64 -24.45 13.84
C MET A 76 11.19 -25.81 13.29
N SER A 77 11.70 -26.95 13.78
CA SER A 77 11.24 -28.27 13.34
C SER A 77 9.81 -28.58 13.77
N ASP A 78 9.34 -27.99 14.88
CA ASP A 78 7.98 -28.15 15.40
C ASP A 78 6.99 -27.18 14.72
N PRO A 79 5.92 -27.68 14.06
CA PRO A 79 4.90 -26.85 13.41
C PRO A 79 4.21 -25.85 14.33
N LEU A 80 3.99 -26.19 15.60
CA LEU A 80 3.37 -25.28 16.57
C LEU A 80 4.29 -24.10 16.89
N ILE A 81 5.58 -24.37 17.03
CA ILE A 81 6.59 -23.33 17.25
C ILE A 81 6.68 -22.40 16.04
N GLN A 82 6.68 -22.96 14.82
CA GLN A 82 6.64 -22.15 13.60
C GLN A 82 5.41 -21.24 13.56
N GLU A 83 4.23 -21.75 13.92
CA GLU A 83 2.98 -21.01 13.90
C GLU A 83 3.00 -19.85 14.92
N ILE A 84 3.47 -20.10 16.15
CA ILE A 84 3.58 -19.07 17.19
C ILE A 84 4.55 -17.97 16.76
N VAL A 85 5.72 -18.35 16.24
CA VAL A 85 6.74 -17.38 15.80
C VAL A 85 6.19 -16.52 14.67
N LYS A 86 5.61 -17.15 13.63
CA LYS A 86 5.03 -16.46 12.48
C LYS A 86 3.85 -15.56 12.86
N GLY A 87 2.97 -16.04 13.74
CA GLY A 87 1.70 -15.36 14.08
C GLY A 87 1.82 -14.26 15.14
N SER A 88 2.77 -14.37 16.07
CA SER A 88 2.83 -13.45 17.23
C SER A 88 4.14 -12.68 17.35
N LEU A 89 5.25 -13.22 16.84
CA LEU A 89 6.58 -12.66 17.09
C LEU A 89 7.17 -11.96 15.87
N THR A 90 6.73 -12.29 14.67
CA THR A 90 7.20 -11.64 13.44
C THR A 90 6.10 -10.82 12.78
N TYR A 91 6.50 -9.83 12.00
CA TYR A 91 5.59 -9.08 11.15
C TYR A 91 6.31 -8.60 9.89
N ASN A 92 5.53 -8.36 8.85
CA ASN A 92 6.00 -7.74 7.63
C ASN A 92 5.46 -6.31 7.59
N SER A 93 6.28 -5.36 7.18
CA SER A 93 5.84 -3.98 7.01
C SER A 93 6.40 -3.33 5.75
N LEU A 94 5.70 -2.30 5.28
CA LEU A 94 6.09 -1.43 4.18
C LEU A 94 6.41 -0.06 4.72
N SER A 95 7.47 0.57 4.23
CA SER A 95 7.61 2.02 4.33
C SER A 95 6.99 2.66 3.10
N VAL A 96 6.13 3.66 3.29
CA VAL A 96 5.46 4.38 2.19
C VAL A 96 5.64 5.88 2.33
N ARG A 97 5.79 6.58 1.19
CA ARG A 97 5.84 8.05 1.14
C ARG A 97 4.58 8.59 0.47
N PRO A 98 3.76 9.40 1.16
CA PRO A 98 2.57 9.99 0.56
C PRO A 98 2.96 11.09 -0.42
N GLY A 99 2.38 11.06 -1.61
CA GLY A 99 2.55 12.09 -2.64
C GLY A 99 1.30 12.95 -2.77
N LYS A 100 0.19 12.33 -3.18
CA LYS A 100 -1.05 13.04 -3.51
C LYS A 100 -2.20 12.72 -2.55
N VAL A 101 -3.13 13.65 -2.44
CA VAL A 101 -4.40 13.51 -1.75
C VAL A 101 -5.52 13.56 -2.77
N LEU A 102 -6.36 12.52 -2.76
CA LEU A 102 -7.60 12.42 -3.50
C LEU A 102 -8.79 12.70 -2.58
N PRO A 103 -9.91 13.19 -3.13
CA PRO A 103 -11.17 13.30 -2.41
C PRO A 103 -11.60 11.94 -1.83
N ALA A 104 -12.31 11.97 -0.69
CA ALA A 104 -12.84 10.75 -0.10
C ALA A 104 -13.83 10.01 -1.03
N VAL A 105 -14.62 10.77 -1.81
CA VAL A 105 -15.61 10.21 -2.73
C VAL A 105 -14.94 9.92 -4.06
N ARG A 106 -14.97 8.64 -4.49
CA ARG A 106 -14.46 8.22 -5.80
C ARG A 106 -15.31 8.84 -6.92
N GLY A 107 -14.66 9.38 -7.95
CA GLY A 107 -15.33 10.06 -9.05
C GLY A 107 -15.72 11.50 -8.74
N ASP A 108 -15.23 12.07 -7.64
CA ASP A 108 -15.13 13.51 -7.48
C ASP A 108 -13.94 14.01 -8.33
N HIS A 109 -14.21 14.90 -9.29
CA HIS A 109 -13.22 15.44 -10.23
C HIS A 109 -12.52 16.70 -9.68
N SER A 110 -12.62 16.98 -8.38
CA SER A 110 -11.82 18.04 -7.77
C SER A 110 -10.32 17.76 -7.88
N ASP A 111 -9.55 18.83 -7.99
CA ASP A 111 -8.11 18.75 -8.23
C ASP A 111 -7.40 17.96 -7.12
N THR A 112 -6.49 17.08 -7.53
CA THR A 112 -5.61 16.38 -6.59
C THR A 112 -4.61 17.37 -5.99
N THR A 113 -4.33 17.23 -4.69
CA THR A 113 -3.39 18.13 -4.00
C THR A 113 -2.21 17.36 -3.42
N GLU A 114 -1.11 18.07 -3.15
CA GLU A 114 0.02 17.50 -2.42
C GLU A 114 -0.37 17.13 -0.99
N ALA A 115 0.14 15.99 -0.51
CA ALA A 115 -0.03 15.58 0.87
C ALA A 115 0.63 16.59 1.82
N ARG A 116 -0.20 17.31 2.59
CA ARG A 116 0.23 18.23 3.66
C ARG A 116 -0.07 17.72 5.06
N THR A 117 -0.67 16.54 5.14
CA THR A 117 -1.05 15.87 6.38
C THR A 117 -0.95 14.36 6.19
N ILE A 118 -1.17 13.60 7.27
CA ILE A 118 -1.13 12.14 7.27
C ILE A 118 -2.45 11.55 7.77
N PRO A 119 -2.79 10.31 7.37
CA PRO A 119 -3.91 9.55 7.92
C PRO A 119 -3.73 9.21 9.40
N GLU A 120 -4.81 8.80 10.06
CA GLU A 120 -4.80 8.34 11.45
C GLU A 120 -4.20 6.92 11.59
N PHE A 121 -3.81 6.55 12.81
CA PHE A 121 -3.41 5.18 13.12
C PHE A 121 -4.47 4.18 12.67
N PHE A 122 -4.00 3.01 12.22
CA PHE A 122 -4.81 1.89 11.74
C PHE A 122 -5.67 2.16 10.50
N SER A 123 -5.48 3.31 9.85
CA SER A 123 -6.08 3.57 8.54
C SER A 123 -5.75 2.42 7.58
N PRO A 124 -6.77 1.83 6.91
CA PRO A 124 -6.55 0.70 6.04
C PRO A 124 -5.87 1.13 4.75
N VAL A 125 -5.01 0.25 4.24
CA VAL A 125 -4.21 0.46 3.04
C VAL A 125 -4.57 -0.57 1.99
N PHE A 126 -4.63 -0.13 0.73
CA PHE A 126 -5.02 -0.93 -0.42
C PHE A 126 -3.99 -0.76 -1.53
N ARG A 127 -3.88 -1.75 -2.44
CA ARG A 127 -3.19 -1.53 -3.72
C ARG A 127 -3.91 -0.41 -4.50
N ALA A 128 -3.16 0.47 -5.15
CA ALA A 128 -3.78 1.52 -5.96
C ALA A 128 -4.46 0.91 -7.21
N SER A 129 -5.66 1.42 -7.51
CA SER A 129 -6.40 1.01 -8.70
C SER A 129 -5.97 1.80 -9.94
N GLN A 130 -6.36 1.34 -11.13
CA GLN A 130 -6.19 2.11 -12.37
C GLN A 130 -6.81 3.52 -12.25
N ASN A 131 -7.99 3.65 -11.64
CA ASN A 131 -8.65 4.94 -11.47
C ASN A 131 -7.89 5.87 -10.51
N ASP A 132 -7.24 5.31 -9.49
CA ASP A 132 -6.40 6.09 -8.58
C ASP A 132 -5.14 6.60 -9.30
N MET A 133 -4.55 5.77 -10.16
CA MET A 133 -3.39 6.14 -10.98
C MET A 133 -3.75 7.21 -12.02
N GLU A 134 -4.88 7.06 -12.71
CA GLU A 134 -5.38 8.08 -13.65
C GLU A 134 -5.70 9.41 -12.96
N SER A 135 -6.15 9.38 -11.71
CA SER A 135 -6.41 10.60 -10.94
C SER A 135 -5.14 11.39 -10.63
N ILE A 136 -3.98 10.73 -10.50
CA ILE A 136 -2.71 11.39 -10.13
C ILE A 136 -1.79 11.66 -11.32
N PHE A 137 -1.82 10.82 -12.35
CA PHE A 137 -0.94 10.88 -13.52
C PHE A 137 -1.68 11.30 -14.80
N GLY A 138 -3.00 11.47 -14.73
CA GLY A 138 -3.82 11.69 -15.91
C GLY A 138 -4.14 10.38 -16.63
N LYS A 139 -5.13 10.48 -17.51
CA LYS A 139 -5.56 9.39 -18.39
C LYS A 139 -4.93 9.59 -19.76
N GLU A 140 -4.64 8.49 -20.44
CA GLU A 140 -4.16 8.50 -21.83
C GLU A 140 -5.14 9.29 -22.71
N ASP A 141 -4.68 10.42 -23.25
CA ASP A 141 -5.45 11.32 -24.12
C ASP A 141 -4.52 12.06 -25.10
N GLU A 142 -5.01 13.09 -25.79
CA GLU A 142 -4.22 13.83 -26.79
C GLU A 142 -3.00 14.56 -26.18
N ASN A 143 -3.01 14.83 -24.87
CA ASN A 143 -1.96 15.55 -24.17
C ASN A 143 -1.11 14.61 -23.29
N ASN A 144 -1.67 13.51 -22.79
CA ASN A 144 -1.01 12.57 -21.90
C ASN A 144 -0.67 11.27 -22.62
N PHE A 145 0.62 10.96 -22.72
CA PHE A 145 1.11 9.75 -23.41
C PHE A 145 1.47 8.66 -22.41
N PHE A 146 1.14 7.41 -22.74
CA PHE A 146 1.50 6.23 -21.96
C PHE A 146 3.02 6.01 -21.95
N ILE A 147 3.60 5.91 -20.76
CA ILE A 147 5.05 5.66 -20.59
C ILE A 147 5.38 4.27 -20.08
N GLY A 148 4.40 3.53 -19.56
CA GLY A 148 4.62 2.19 -19.02
C GLY A 148 3.74 1.86 -17.83
N HIS A 149 4.10 0.75 -17.20
CA HIS A 149 3.49 0.20 -16.01
C HIS A 149 4.47 0.30 -14.84
N PRO A 150 4.01 0.55 -13.60
CA PRO A 150 4.81 0.24 -12.41
C PRO A 150 5.21 -1.25 -12.44
N LEU A 151 6.36 -1.58 -11.86
CA LEU A 151 6.97 -2.92 -11.90
C LEU A 151 6.02 -4.07 -11.51
N ASP A 152 5.03 -3.79 -10.66
CA ASP A 152 4.09 -4.78 -10.07
C ASP A 152 2.62 -4.44 -10.25
N MET A 153 2.30 -3.59 -11.22
CA MET A 153 0.92 -3.18 -11.43
C MET A 153 0.58 -3.19 -12.91
N ASP A 154 -0.55 -3.80 -13.27
CA ASP A 154 -1.10 -3.69 -14.62
C ASP A 154 -1.66 -2.30 -14.94
N THR A 155 -1.49 -1.34 -14.01
CA THR A 155 -1.99 0.01 -14.16
C THR A 155 -1.11 0.84 -15.09
N LYS A 156 -1.72 1.64 -15.96
CA LYS A 156 -1.01 2.52 -16.89
C LYS A 156 -0.60 3.82 -16.19
N ILE A 157 0.64 4.27 -16.44
CA ILE A 157 1.08 5.64 -16.14
C ILE A 157 1.13 6.43 -17.45
N CYS A 158 0.53 7.62 -17.43
CA CYS A 158 0.59 8.60 -18.51
C CYS A 158 1.30 9.87 -18.02
N VAL A 159 1.93 10.63 -18.92
CA VAL A 159 2.58 11.91 -18.58
C VAL A 159 2.33 12.95 -19.67
N ASP A 160 2.31 14.22 -19.26
CA ASP A 160 2.35 15.39 -20.14
C ASP A 160 3.82 15.74 -20.45
N PRO A 161 4.22 15.91 -21.73
CA PRO A 161 5.60 16.20 -22.15
C PRO A 161 6.20 17.56 -21.75
#